data_AF-A0A5A4PYM2-F1
#
_entry.id   AF-A0A5A4PYM2-F1
#
_cell.length_a   1.000
_cell.length_b   1.000
_cell.length_c   1.000
_cell.angle_alpha   90.00
_cell.angle_beta   90.00
_cell.angle_gamma   90.00
#
_symmetry.space_group_name_H-M   'P 1'
#
loop_
_entity.id
_entity.type
_entity.pdbx_description
1 polymer ?
#
loop_
_entity_poly.entity_id
_entity_poly.type
_entity_poly.pdbx_seq_one_letter_code
_entity_poly.pdbx_strand_id
1 'polypeptide(L)'
;MKLALLLSIGCCLVVVNFALRATIIRCLRKTPSWSDIDCTPHQDKLYEEFDRIWAGDYLEVFADWLDNPIPPEWSEETLATYCIYRECHTNQAMVDYMNIHGYTPYCAEHTVEELLDNRFWARCRVKVDRSAELAPVDYATYYCYKVYHTQDPAIPCPPLDLILSPDRPTVQQLLKDKEVVGLAPVGSEQWWVGVMRDVSNLSKDKNGVPTFHYGWIISADTRMNVVPLWSPYQGPTVPVRRDMPRIINAISNGGGNITLGDFRNFECTPDPDSVALICPEFGFLSYDPPETIVMVPVNELILMGMTQSADGVPLVKSALLAEIDVISQA
;
A
#
# COMPACT_ATOMS: atom_id res chain seq x y z
N MET A 1 -48.21 -19.53 7.36
CA MET A 1 -47.89 -18.08 7.30
C MET A 1 -46.48 -17.73 7.78
N LYS A 2 -46.05 -18.11 9.00
CA LYS A 2 -44.68 -17.80 9.49
C LYS A 2 -43.53 -18.39 8.64
N LEU A 3 -43.71 -19.59 8.08
CA LEU A 3 -42.71 -20.24 7.22
C LEU A 3 -42.51 -19.53 5.86
N ALA A 4 -43.59 -18.97 5.29
CA ALA A 4 -43.53 -18.27 4.01
C ALA A 4 -42.86 -16.89 4.13
N LEU A 5 -43.02 -16.23 5.28
CA LEU A 5 -42.34 -14.98 5.60
C LEU A 5 -40.83 -15.19 5.82
N LEU A 6 -40.44 -16.29 6.46
CA LEU A 6 -39.03 -16.68 6.63
C LEU A 6 -38.39 -17.06 5.29
N LEU A 7 -39.13 -17.73 4.39
CA LEU A 7 -38.69 -18.02 3.03
C LEU A 7 -38.59 -16.76 2.16
N SER A 8 -39.50 -15.80 2.30
CA SER A 8 -39.42 -14.53 1.55
C SER A 8 -38.26 -13.66 2.05
N ILE A 9 -38.02 -13.59 3.36
CA ILE A 9 -36.85 -12.92 3.94
C ILE A 9 -35.56 -13.61 3.47
N GLY A 10 -35.53 -14.95 3.48
CA GLY A 10 -34.40 -15.73 2.96
C GLY A 10 -34.12 -15.49 1.48
N CYS A 11 -35.16 -15.45 0.62
CA CYS A 11 -34.99 -15.16 -0.80
C CYS A 11 -34.58 -13.70 -1.06
N CYS A 12 -35.10 -12.73 -0.31
CA CYS A 12 -34.68 -11.32 -0.44
C CYS A 12 -33.20 -11.15 -0.04
N LEU A 13 -32.76 -11.77 1.05
CA LEU A 13 -31.35 -11.71 1.48
C LEU A 13 -30.41 -12.36 0.46
N VAL A 14 -30.80 -13.49 -0.15
CA VAL A 14 -30.00 -14.14 -1.20
C VAL A 14 -29.91 -13.28 -2.46
N VAL A 15 -31.00 -12.63 -2.88
CA VAL A 15 -31.02 -11.79 -4.09
C VAL A 15 -30.18 -10.52 -3.92
N VAL A 16 -30.20 -9.88 -2.75
CA VAL A 16 -29.35 -8.72 -2.44
C VAL A 16 -27.86 -9.10 -2.48
N ASN A 17 -27.50 -10.25 -1.90
CA ASN A 17 -26.13 -10.78 -1.92
C ASN A 17 -25.57 -11.06 -3.32
N PHE A 18 -26.42 -11.45 -4.28
CA PHE A 18 -26.00 -11.59 -5.68
C PHE A 18 -25.86 -10.25 -6.41
N ALA A 19 -26.62 -9.21 -6.03
CA ALA A 19 -26.66 -7.93 -6.73
C ALA A 19 -25.41 -7.06 -6.49
N LEU A 20 -24.88 -7.03 -5.27
CA LEU A 20 -23.68 -6.24 -4.94
C LEU A 20 -22.40 -6.84 -5.54
N ARG A 21 -22.31 -8.18 -5.55
CA ARG A 21 -21.20 -8.88 -6.20
C ARG A 21 -21.25 -8.74 -7.72
N ALA A 22 -22.44 -8.74 -8.31
CA ALA A 22 -22.63 -8.41 -9.72
C ALA A 22 -22.19 -6.98 -10.03
N THR A 23 -22.46 -6.03 -9.13
CA THR A 23 -22.10 -4.61 -9.26
C THR A 23 -20.58 -4.39 -9.31
N ILE A 24 -19.81 -4.98 -8.38
CA ILE A 24 -18.34 -4.91 -8.40
C ILE A 24 -17.77 -5.53 -9.68
N ILE A 25 -18.20 -6.75 -10.03
CA ILE A 25 -17.68 -7.46 -11.21
C ILE A 25 -18.05 -6.72 -12.52
N ARG A 26 -19.23 -6.11 -12.58
CA ARG A 26 -19.69 -5.36 -13.75
C ARG A 26 -18.88 -4.08 -13.94
N CYS A 27 -18.53 -3.38 -12.85
CA CYS A 27 -17.65 -2.22 -12.92
C CYS A 27 -16.20 -2.58 -13.23
N LEU A 28 -15.61 -3.60 -12.60
CA LEU A 28 -14.22 -4.02 -12.85
C LEU A 28 -13.90 -4.32 -14.33
N ARG A 29 -14.90 -4.67 -15.15
CA ARG A 29 -14.74 -4.93 -16.59
C ARG A 29 -14.85 -3.67 -17.46
N LYS A 30 -15.30 -2.56 -16.87
CA LYS A 30 -15.65 -1.31 -17.56
C LYS A 30 -14.71 -0.18 -17.20
N THR A 31 -14.14 -0.19 -16.00
CA THR A 31 -13.22 0.87 -15.60
C THR A 31 -11.87 0.74 -16.31
N PRO A 32 -11.33 1.86 -16.84
CA PRO A 32 -9.97 1.91 -17.38
C PRO A 32 -8.91 1.54 -16.34
N SER A 33 -7.65 1.47 -16.77
CA SER A 33 -6.51 1.45 -15.84
C SER A 33 -6.64 2.62 -14.86
N TRP A 34 -6.26 2.39 -13.60
CA TRP A 34 -6.29 3.40 -12.53
C TRP A 34 -5.65 4.74 -12.95
N SER A 35 -4.62 4.68 -13.80
CA SER A 35 -3.91 5.84 -14.38
C SER A 35 -4.69 6.68 -15.39
N ASP A 36 -5.79 6.14 -15.92
CA ASP A 36 -6.51 6.70 -17.07
C ASP A 36 -7.92 7.18 -16.67
N ILE A 37 -8.25 7.07 -15.38
CA ILE A 37 -9.53 7.51 -14.82
C ILE A 37 -9.46 9.01 -14.54
N ASP A 38 -10.29 9.78 -15.25
CA ASP A 38 -10.51 11.19 -14.95
C ASP A 38 -11.64 11.35 -13.92
N CYS A 39 -11.28 11.78 -12.71
CA CYS A 39 -12.23 12.00 -11.62
C CYS A 39 -12.75 13.44 -11.53
N THR A 40 -12.27 14.35 -12.37
CA THR A 40 -12.66 15.78 -12.37
C THR A 40 -14.18 15.98 -12.40
N PRO A 41 -14.97 15.24 -13.21
CA PRO A 41 -16.42 15.43 -13.27
C PRO A 41 -17.17 15.06 -11.98
N HIS A 42 -16.53 14.34 -11.07
CA HIS A 42 -17.13 13.84 -9.83
C HIS A 42 -16.57 14.50 -8.57
N GLN A 43 -15.59 15.39 -8.72
CA GLN A 43 -14.78 15.90 -7.62
C GLN A 43 -15.61 16.55 -6.51
N ASP A 44 -16.51 17.47 -6.85
CA ASP A 44 -17.31 18.19 -5.84
C ASP A 44 -18.12 17.23 -4.96
N LYS A 45 -18.77 16.24 -5.57
CA LYS A 45 -19.55 15.23 -4.85
C LYS A 45 -18.66 14.33 -3.98
N LEU A 46 -17.53 13.90 -4.53
CA LEU A 46 -16.56 13.07 -3.80
C LEU A 46 -16.01 13.82 -2.59
N TYR A 47 -15.74 15.12 -2.72
CA TYR A 47 -15.19 15.94 -1.65
C TYR A 47 -16.20 16.15 -0.53
N GLU A 48 -17.49 16.31 -0.85
CA GLU A 48 -18.57 16.34 0.16
C GLU A 48 -18.64 15.02 0.96
N GLU A 49 -18.48 13.88 0.28
CA GLU A 49 -18.46 12.58 0.94
C GLU A 49 -17.17 12.37 1.76
N PHE A 50 -16.03 12.86 1.28
CA PHE A 50 -14.78 12.87 2.04
C PHE A 50 -14.86 13.77 3.27
N ASP A 51 -15.50 14.94 3.19
CA ASP A 51 -15.74 15.81 4.35
C ASP A 51 -16.52 15.05 5.45
N ARG A 52 -17.55 14.27 5.08
CA ARG A 52 -18.29 13.42 6.02
C ARG A 52 -17.42 12.34 6.64
N ILE A 53 -16.59 11.67 5.85
CA ILE A 53 -15.64 10.65 6.33
C ILE A 53 -14.67 11.29 7.35
N TRP A 54 -14.11 12.46 7.05
CA TRP A 54 -13.21 13.19 7.95
C TRP A 54 -13.91 13.65 9.24
N ALA A 55 -15.20 13.97 9.17
CA ALA A 55 -16.02 14.30 10.34
C ALA A 55 -16.36 13.10 11.23
N GLY A 56 -15.96 11.87 10.83
CA GLY A 56 -16.19 10.65 11.60
C GLY A 56 -17.43 9.85 11.17
N ASP A 57 -18.13 10.28 10.13
CA ASP A 57 -19.34 9.62 9.61
C ASP A 57 -19.03 8.52 8.57
N TYR A 58 -17.84 7.93 8.68
CA TYR A 58 -17.30 7.05 7.65
C TYR A 58 -18.09 5.75 7.47
N LEU A 59 -18.65 5.18 8.55
CA LEU A 59 -19.42 3.93 8.46
C LEU A 59 -20.74 4.11 7.70
N GLU A 60 -21.42 5.23 7.86
CA GLU A 60 -22.66 5.53 7.14
C GLU A 60 -22.35 5.75 5.66
N VAL A 61 -21.35 6.59 5.35
CA VAL A 61 -20.90 6.84 3.98
C VAL A 61 -20.49 5.52 3.29
N PHE A 62 -19.72 4.65 3.95
CA PHE A 62 -19.32 3.37 3.38
C PHE A 62 -20.48 2.39 3.25
N ALA A 63 -21.45 2.41 4.17
CA ALA A 63 -22.66 1.61 4.03
C ALA A 63 -23.46 2.05 2.81
N ASP A 64 -23.64 3.36 2.61
CA ASP A 64 -24.30 3.93 1.43
C ASP A 64 -23.57 3.52 0.16
N TRP A 65 -22.23 3.56 0.14
CA TRP A 65 -21.45 3.14 -1.02
C TRP A 65 -21.59 1.65 -1.33
N LEU A 66 -21.59 0.82 -0.28
CA LEU A 66 -21.73 -0.62 -0.39
C LEU A 66 -23.15 -1.03 -0.78
N ASP A 67 -24.19 -0.30 -0.37
CA ASP A 67 -25.60 -0.58 -0.66
C ASP A 67 -26.10 0.09 -1.95
N ASN A 68 -25.41 -0.16 -3.07
CA ASN A 68 -25.80 0.37 -4.38
C ASN A 68 -25.88 -0.72 -5.45
N PRO A 69 -27.00 -1.47 -5.54
CA PRO A 69 -27.20 -2.40 -6.64
C PRO A 69 -27.34 -1.64 -7.97
N ILE A 70 -26.58 -2.03 -8.99
CA ILE A 70 -26.72 -1.47 -10.35
C ILE A 70 -28.07 -1.90 -10.94
N PRO A 71 -28.98 -0.94 -11.24
CA PRO A 71 -30.24 -1.25 -11.89
C PRO A 71 -30.03 -1.88 -13.27
N PRO A 72 -30.81 -2.92 -13.64
CA PRO A 72 -30.65 -3.60 -14.92
C PRO A 72 -30.96 -2.71 -16.14
N GLU A 73 -31.77 -1.67 -15.96
CA GLU A 73 -32.21 -0.73 -17.00
C GLU A 73 -31.19 0.37 -17.34
N TRP A 74 -30.06 0.45 -16.62
CA TRP A 74 -29.04 1.45 -16.91
C TRP A 74 -28.43 1.26 -18.30
N SER A 75 -28.31 2.38 -19.01
CA SER A 75 -27.57 2.42 -20.28
C SER A 75 -26.08 2.11 -20.03
N GLU A 76 -25.38 1.65 -21.07
CA GLU A 76 -23.93 1.39 -20.98
C GLU A 76 -23.13 2.65 -20.62
N GLU A 77 -23.59 3.82 -21.06
CA GLU A 77 -22.98 5.11 -20.73
C GLU A 77 -23.16 5.45 -19.24
N THR A 78 -24.40 5.37 -18.74
CA THR A 78 -24.71 5.60 -17.31
C THR A 78 -23.95 4.64 -16.41
N LEU A 79 -23.88 3.37 -16.82
CA LEU A 79 -23.11 2.35 -16.13
C LEU A 79 -21.61 2.69 -16.10
N ALA A 80 -21.04 3.10 -17.23
CA ALA A 80 -19.62 3.47 -17.30
C ALA A 80 -19.30 4.68 -16.41
N THR A 81 -20.13 5.73 -16.45
CA THR A 81 -19.99 6.90 -15.58
C THR A 81 -20.10 6.52 -14.10
N TYR A 82 -21.08 5.70 -13.72
CA TYR A 82 -21.21 5.23 -12.34
C TYR A 82 -19.98 4.42 -11.89
N CYS A 83 -19.46 3.54 -12.75
CA CYS A 83 -18.29 2.75 -12.43
C CYS A 83 -17.02 3.62 -12.28
N ILE A 84 -16.86 4.67 -13.10
CA ILE A 84 -15.79 5.67 -12.95
C ILE A 84 -15.93 6.39 -11.62
N TYR A 85 -17.11 6.95 -11.32
CA TYR A 85 -17.40 7.61 -10.05
C TYR A 85 -17.06 6.71 -8.87
N ARG A 86 -17.44 5.43 -8.92
CA ARG A 86 -17.14 4.45 -7.88
C ARG A 86 -15.63 4.30 -7.66
N GLU A 87 -14.84 4.10 -8.72
CA GLU A 87 -13.38 3.98 -8.60
C GLU A 87 -12.73 5.26 -8.05
N CYS A 88 -13.30 6.43 -8.34
CA CYS A 88 -12.77 7.72 -7.87
C CYS A 88 -12.74 7.88 -6.34
N HIS A 89 -13.58 7.14 -5.58
CA HIS A 89 -13.52 7.13 -4.11
C HIS A 89 -12.20 6.55 -3.55
N THR A 90 -11.45 5.80 -4.36
CA THR A 90 -10.17 5.16 -3.96
C THR A 90 -9.05 5.38 -4.99
N ASN A 91 -9.12 6.49 -5.73
CA ASN A 91 -8.17 6.88 -6.78
C ASN A 91 -7.75 8.35 -6.63
N GLN A 92 -7.45 9.04 -7.73
CA GLN A 92 -6.85 10.37 -7.77
C GLN A 92 -7.62 11.40 -6.94
N ALA A 93 -8.96 11.39 -6.96
CA ALA A 93 -9.73 12.35 -6.14
C ALA A 93 -9.48 12.19 -4.63
N MET A 94 -9.31 10.96 -4.14
CA MET A 94 -8.94 10.71 -2.74
C MET A 94 -7.53 11.27 -2.45
N VAL A 95 -6.58 11.04 -3.37
CA VAL A 95 -5.20 11.54 -3.25
C VAL A 95 -5.15 13.07 -3.29
N ASP A 96 -5.91 13.70 -4.18
CA ASP A 96 -6.00 15.15 -4.31
C ASP A 96 -6.59 15.77 -3.05
N TYR A 97 -7.66 15.18 -2.51
CA TYR A 97 -8.27 15.60 -1.27
C TYR A 97 -7.29 15.49 -0.09
N MET A 98 -6.61 14.34 0.03
CA MET A 98 -5.58 14.11 1.04
C MET A 98 -4.43 15.11 0.95
N ASN A 99 -3.99 15.49 -0.26
CA ASN A 99 -2.94 16.51 -0.42
C ASN A 99 -3.34 17.90 0.10
N ILE A 100 -4.65 18.15 0.26
CA ILE A 100 -5.20 19.39 0.83
C ILE A 100 -5.41 19.25 2.35
N HIS A 101 -5.92 18.10 2.81
CA HIS A 101 -6.46 17.92 4.16
C HIS A 101 -5.65 16.97 5.06
N GLY A 102 -4.60 16.31 4.55
CA GLY A 102 -3.82 15.31 5.26
C GLY A 102 -4.46 13.92 5.23
N TYR A 103 -4.07 13.04 6.17
CA TYR A 103 -4.68 11.73 6.35
C TYR A 103 -6.05 11.83 7.04
N THR A 104 -6.97 10.93 6.70
CA THR A 104 -8.25 10.79 7.40
C THR A 104 -8.01 10.42 8.87
N PRO A 105 -8.66 11.09 9.85
CA PRO A 105 -8.44 10.83 11.27
C PRO A 105 -8.57 9.36 11.66
N TYR A 106 -9.64 8.69 11.22
CA TYR A 106 -9.84 7.24 11.48
C TYR A 106 -8.69 6.38 10.92
N CYS A 107 -8.12 6.72 9.76
CA CYS A 107 -6.98 5.97 9.22
C CYS A 107 -5.71 6.18 10.04
N ALA A 108 -5.51 7.39 10.59
CA ALA A 108 -4.37 7.72 11.44
C ALA A 108 -4.42 7.06 12.83
N GLU A 109 -5.56 6.51 13.24
CA GLU A 109 -5.70 5.73 14.48
C GLU A 109 -5.14 4.30 14.35
N HIS A 110 -4.80 3.86 13.14
CA HIS A 110 -4.28 2.53 12.86
C HIS A 110 -2.87 2.57 12.28
N THR A 111 -2.06 1.60 12.67
CA THR A 111 -0.77 1.39 12.01
C THR A 111 -0.97 0.79 10.62
N VAL A 112 -0.04 1.02 9.71
CA VAL A 112 -0.16 0.49 8.34
C VAL A 112 -0.07 -1.04 8.34
N GLU A 113 0.66 -1.62 9.28
CA GLU A 113 0.81 -3.06 9.47
C GLU A 113 -0.52 -3.69 9.94
N GLU A 114 -1.26 -3.02 10.84
CA GLU A 114 -2.60 -3.44 11.24
C GLU A 114 -3.59 -3.36 10.06
N LEU A 115 -3.54 -2.29 9.27
CA LEU A 115 -4.39 -2.15 8.09
C LEU A 115 -4.10 -3.22 7.04
N LEU A 116 -2.82 -3.52 6.81
CA LEU A 116 -2.37 -4.60 5.93
C LEU A 116 -2.88 -5.97 6.40
N ASP A 117 -2.75 -6.27 7.69
CA ASP A 117 -3.23 -7.52 8.28
C ASP A 117 -4.75 -7.66 8.15
N ASN A 118 -5.49 -6.66 8.62
CA ASN A 118 -6.95 -6.64 8.55
C ASN A 118 -7.45 -6.77 7.10
N ARG A 119 -6.82 -6.04 6.17
CA ARG A 119 -7.14 -6.11 4.74
C ARG A 119 -6.89 -7.49 4.16
N PHE A 120 -5.74 -8.09 4.44
CA PHE A 120 -5.36 -9.41 3.94
C PHE A 120 -6.39 -10.46 4.37
N TRP A 121 -6.74 -10.49 5.66
CA TRP A 121 -7.66 -11.46 6.21
C TRP A 121 -9.11 -11.24 5.73
N ALA A 122 -9.57 -10.00 5.65
CA ALA A 122 -10.88 -9.68 5.07
C ALA A 122 -10.98 -10.14 3.61
N ARG A 123 -9.93 -9.87 2.81
CA ARG A 123 -9.85 -10.34 1.41
C ARG A 123 -9.89 -11.87 1.33
N CYS A 124 -9.15 -12.56 2.19
CA CYS A 124 -9.12 -14.02 2.19
C CYS A 124 -10.46 -14.64 2.63
N ARG A 125 -11.13 -14.04 3.61
CA ARG A 125 -12.50 -14.41 4.00
C ARG A 125 -13.46 -14.30 2.82
N VAL A 126 -13.52 -13.16 2.13
CA VAL A 126 -14.41 -12.95 0.96
C VAL A 126 -14.05 -13.88 -0.21
N LYS A 127 -12.76 -14.20 -0.39
CA LYS A 127 -12.32 -15.11 -1.46
C LYS A 127 -12.82 -16.55 -1.24
N VAL A 128 -12.78 -17.01 0.00
CA VAL A 128 -13.19 -18.38 0.37
C VAL A 128 -14.69 -18.46 0.60
N ASP A 129 -15.25 -17.54 1.38
CA ASP A 129 -16.69 -17.34 1.55
C ASP A 129 -17.22 -16.40 0.48
N ARG A 130 -17.56 -17.01 -0.65
CA ARG A 130 -18.13 -16.34 -1.83
C ARG A 130 -19.48 -15.65 -1.58
N SER A 131 -20.12 -15.88 -0.43
CA SER A 131 -21.35 -15.22 -0.01
C SER A 131 -21.11 -14.09 1.00
N ALA A 132 -19.90 -13.94 1.54
CA ALA A 132 -19.60 -12.85 2.46
C ALA A 132 -19.52 -11.52 1.71
N GLU A 133 -20.44 -10.61 2.03
CA GLU A 133 -20.34 -9.20 1.69
C GLU A 133 -19.26 -8.52 2.53
N LEU A 134 -18.63 -7.49 1.96
CA LEU A 134 -17.77 -6.60 2.73
C LEU A 134 -18.67 -5.79 3.66
N ALA A 135 -18.44 -5.90 4.97
CA ALA A 135 -19.09 -5.02 5.92
C ALA A 135 -18.50 -3.59 5.79
N PRO A 136 -19.22 -2.52 6.19
CA PRO A 136 -18.68 -1.17 6.20
C PRO A 136 -17.34 -1.03 6.93
N VAL A 137 -17.11 -1.80 7.99
CA VAL A 137 -15.83 -1.85 8.72
C VAL A 137 -14.69 -2.49 7.91
N ASP A 138 -14.99 -3.53 7.12
CA ASP A 138 -13.99 -4.14 6.23
C ASP A 138 -13.67 -3.18 5.08
N TYR A 139 -14.66 -2.41 4.62
CA TYR A 139 -14.46 -1.37 3.63
C TYR A 139 -13.69 -0.17 4.18
N ALA A 140 -13.92 0.22 5.43
CA ALA A 140 -13.13 1.25 6.11
C ALA A 140 -11.65 0.87 6.17
N THR A 141 -11.37 -0.40 6.47
CA THR A 141 -10.00 -0.95 6.38
C THR A 141 -9.45 -0.87 4.96
N TYR A 142 -10.25 -1.25 3.95
CA TYR A 142 -9.85 -1.14 2.55
C TYR A 142 -9.59 0.32 2.12
N TYR A 143 -10.42 1.25 2.57
CA TYR A 143 -10.27 2.67 2.31
C TYR A 143 -8.96 3.19 2.90
N CYS A 144 -8.68 2.94 4.18
CA CYS A 144 -7.43 3.35 4.81
C CYS A 144 -6.20 2.67 4.18
N TYR A 145 -6.32 1.40 3.82
CA TYR A 145 -5.31 0.68 3.06
C TYR A 145 -4.99 1.36 1.72
N LYS A 146 -6.01 1.91 1.05
CA LYS A 146 -5.85 2.69 -0.19
C LYS A 146 -5.29 4.09 0.06
N VAL A 147 -5.70 4.76 1.14
CA VAL A 147 -5.15 6.06 1.58
C VAL A 147 -3.63 5.98 1.77
N TYR A 148 -3.11 4.88 2.32
CA TYR A 148 -1.66 4.66 2.45
C TYR A 148 -0.98 4.09 1.20
N HIS A 149 -1.72 3.91 0.09
CA HIS A 149 -1.24 3.31 -1.16
C HIS A 149 -0.50 1.99 -0.95
N THR A 150 -0.99 1.16 -0.02
CA THR A 150 -0.30 -0.07 0.33
C THR A 150 -0.43 -1.10 -0.81
N GLN A 151 0.66 -1.81 -1.11
CA GLN A 151 0.63 -2.90 -2.09
C GLN A 151 0.26 -4.24 -1.45
N ASP A 152 -0.59 -5.00 -2.15
CA ASP A 152 -1.03 -6.31 -1.66
C ASP A 152 0.18 -7.24 -1.60
N PRO A 153 0.46 -7.88 -0.45
CA PRO A 153 1.62 -8.74 -0.30
C PRO A 153 1.44 -9.96 -1.20
N ALA A 154 2.54 -10.42 -1.80
CA ALA A 154 2.56 -11.60 -2.67
C ALA A 154 2.52 -12.91 -1.85
N ILE A 155 1.48 -13.05 -1.03
CA ILE A 155 1.17 -14.23 -0.21
C ILE A 155 -0.21 -14.78 -0.60
N PRO A 156 -0.32 -16.10 -0.88
CA PRO A 156 -1.61 -16.72 -1.17
C PRO A 156 -2.51 -16.77 0.07
N CYS A 157 -3.83 -16.73 -0.13
CA CYS A 157 -4.77 -16.91 0.97
C CYS A 157 -4.64 -18.32 1.56
N PRO A 158 -4.55 -18.45 2.90
CA PRO A 158 -4.48 -19.74 3.55
C PRO A 158 -5.84 -20.47 3.53
N PRO A 159 -5.89 -21.74 3.99
CA PRO A 159 -7.13 -22.49 4.17
C PRO A 159 -8.13 -21.84 5.14
N LEU A 160 -9.42 -22.21 5.01
CA LEU A 160 -10.53 -21.58 5.75
C LEU A 160 -10.40 -21.68 7.27
N ASP A 161 -9.92 -22.81 7.77
CA ASP A 161 -9.69 -23.05 9.20
C ASP A 161 -8.69 -22.04 9.78
N LEU A 162 -7.63 -21.71 9.04
CA LEU A 162 -6.69 -20.68 9.47
C LEU A 162 -7.30 -19.27 9.36
N ILE A 163 -8.09 -19.00 8.31
CA ILE A 163 -8.76 -17.70 8.12
C ILE A 163 -9.73 -17.37 9.28
N LEU A 164 -10.44 -18.38 9.77
CA LEU A 164 -11.42 -18.24 10.85
C LEU A 164 -10.81 -18.41 12.25
N SER A 165 -9.52 -18.76 12.34
CA SER A 165 -8.84 -18.94 13.62
C SER A 165 -8.71 -17.61 14.37
N PRO A 166 -9.00 -17.55 15.68
CA PRO A 166 -8.68 -16.39 16.51
C PRO A 166 -7.16 -16.20 16.68
N ASP A 167 -6.37 -17.27 16.52
CA ASP A 167 -4.91 -17.30 16.69
C ASP A 167 -4.18 -17.28 15.34
N ARG A 168 -4.78 -16.66 14.31
CA ARG A 168 -4.15 -16.56 12.99
C ARG A 168 -2.85 -15.73 13.07
N PRO A 169 -1.81 -16.09 12.31
CA PRO A 169 -0.55 -15.33 12.29
C PRO A 169 -0.77 -13.95 11.67
N THR A 170 0.11 -13.00 11.97
CA THR A 170 0.09 -11.71 11.27
C THR A 170 0.64 -11.86 9.85
N VAL A 171 0.26 -10.95 8.94
CA VAL A 171 0.88 -10.89 7.61
C VAL A 171 2.39 -10.77 7.71
N GLN A 172 2.91 -9.98 8.66
CA GLN A 172 4.36 -9.83 8.85
C GLN A 172 5.05 -11.15 9.21
N GLN A 173 4.39 -11.99 10.03
CA GLN A 173 4.87 -13.35 10.32
C GLN A 173 4.85 -14.21 9.06
N LEU A 174 3.77 -14.19 8.29
CA LEU A 174 3.68 -14.93 7.02
C LEU A 174 4.74 -14.50 5.99
N LEU A 175 5.08 -13.21 5.92
CA LEU A 175 6.17 -12.68 5.08
C LEU A 175 7.52 -13.20 5.57
N LYS A 176 7.75 -13.15 6.88
CA LYS A 176 8.99 -13.60 7.53
C LYS A 176 9.21 -15.10 7.36
N ASP A 177 8.16 -15.92 7.45
CA ASP A 177 8.22 -17.38 7.30
C ASP A 177 8.64 -17.83 5.88
N LYS A 178 8.52 -16.95 4.88
CA LYS A 178 9.02 -17.21 3.52
C LYS A 178 10.53 -17.00 3.37
N GLU A 179 11.15 -16.32 4.32
CA GLU A 179 12.57 -16.03 4.27
C GLU A 179 13.40 -17.30 4.52
N VAL A 180 14.34 -17.58 3.63
CA VAL A 180 15.31 -18.66 3.79
C VAL A 180 16.66 -18.06 4.18
N VAL A 181 17.09 -18.30 5.42
CA VAL A 181 18.39 -17.83 5.92
C VAL A 181 19.47 -18.81 5.46
N GLY A 182 20.38 -18.34 4.60
CA GLY A 182 21.48 -19.14 4.08
C GLY A 182 22.02 -18.61 2.75
N LEU A 183 22.84 -19.42 2.08
CA LEU A 183 23.35 -19.10 0.74
C LEU A 183 22.20 -19.11 -0.27
N ALA A 184 21.93 -17.96 -0.88
CA ALA A 184 21.00 -17.80 -1.99
C ALA A 184 21.76 -17.43 -3.27
N PRO A 185 21.33 -17.90 -4.45
CA PRO A 185 21.93 -17.47 -5.71
C PRO A 185 21.83 -15.95 -5.87
N VAL A 186 22.93 -15.31 -6.31
CA VAL A 186 22.97 -13.88 -6.62
C VAL A 186 21.82 -13.47 -7.54
N GLY A 187 21.17 -12.36 -7.21
CA GLY A 187 20.03 -11.83 -7.95
C GLY A 187 18.70 -12.55 -7.76
N SER A 188 18.65 -13.65 -6.99
CA SER A 188 17.39 -14.31 -6.64
C SER A 188 16.58 -13.51 -5.61
N GLU A 189 15.27 -13.77 -5.52
CA GLU A 189 14.41 -13.12 -4.52
C GLU A 189 14.97 -13.26 -3.08
N GLN A 190 15.45 -14.45 -2.70
CA GLN A 190 16.03 -14.69 -1.38
C GLN A 190 17.34 -13.95 -1.16
N TRP A 191 18.13 -13.74 -2.21
CA TRP A 191 19.37 -12.96 -2.12
C TRP A 191 19.07 -11.49 -1.86
N TRP A 192 18.13 -10.89 -2.58
CA TRP A 192 17.68 -9.52 -2.34
C TRP A 192 17.08 -9.33 -0.94
N VAL A 193 16.28 -10.30 -0.48
CA VAL A 193 15.77 -10.28 0.90
C VAL A 193 16.90 -10.40 1.92
N GLY A 194 17.94 -11.19 1.61
CA GLY A 194 19.15 -11.28 2.42
C GLY A 194 19.88 -9.95 2.57
N VAL A 195 20.08 -9.22 1.47
CA VAL A 195 20.68 -7.86 1.51
C VAL A 195 19.86 -6.94 2.43
N MET A 196 18.54 -6.89 2.27
CA MET A 196 17.68 -6.03 3.10
C MET A 196 17.69 -6.43 4.59
N ARG A 197 17.73 -7.75 4.87
CA ARG A 197 17.90 -8.27 6.23
C ARG A 197 19.21 -7.75 6.82
N ASP A 198 20.30 -7.81 6.07
CA ASP A 198 21.62 -7.49 6.55
C ASP A 198 21.74 -5.97 6.80
N VAL A 199 21.16 -5.13 5.94
CA VAL A 199 20.95 -3.70 6.23
C VAL A 199 20.21 -3.49 7.56
N SER A 200 19.08 -4.17 7.76
CA SER A 200 18.29 -4.08 9.01
C SER A 200 19.09 -4.52 10.23
N ASN A 201 19.92 -5.55 10.10
CA ASN A 201 20.75 -6.07 11.18
C ASN A 201 21.91 -5.15 11.55
N LEU A 202 22.53 -4.50 10.54
CA LEU A 202 23.67 -3.60 10.71
C LEU A 202 23.24 -2.22 11.20
N SER A 203 22.02 -1.78 10.88
CA SER A 203 21.47 -0.49 11.28
C SER A 203 20.78 -0.55 12.64
N LYS A 204 21.52 -0.89 13.71
CA LYS A 204 20.98 -0.94 15.08
C LYS A 204 21.46 0.25 15.91
N ASP A 205 20.57 0.76 16.75
CA ASP A 205 20.91 1.77 17.75
C ASP A 205 21.76 1.18 18.89
N LYS A 206 22.15 2.03 19.84
CA LYS A 206 22.92 1.63 21.02
C LYS A 206 22.25 0.58 21.92
N ASN A 207 20.94 0.39 21.78
CA ASN A 207 20.15 -0.60 22.52
C ASN A 207 19.91 -1.88 21.70
N GLY A 208 20.44 -1.97 20.48
CA GLY A 208 20.25 -3.10 19.58
C GLY A 208 18.92 -3.08 18.81
N VAL A 209 18.18 -1.96 18.83
CA VAL A 209 16.91 -1.80 18.10
C VAL A 209 17.23 -1.37 16.65
N PRO A 210 16.75 -2.08 15.62
CA PRO A 210 16.90 -1.64 14.24
C PRO A 210 16.30 -0.25 14.01
N THR A 211 17.06 0.63 13.39
CA THR A 211 16.60 1.97 12.96
C THR A 211 16.15 1.98 11.51
N PHE A 212 16.51 0.95 10.74
CA PHE A 212 15.92 0.68 9.43
C PHE A 212 14.46 0.30 9.60
N HIS A 213 13.58 1.14 9.06
CA HIS A 213 12.15 0.90 9.00
C HIS A 213 11.84 0.01 7.79
N TYR A 214 12.10 0.53 6.58
CA TYR A 214 11.81 -0.13 5.31
C TYR A 214 12.85 0.19 4.25
N GLY A 215 12.83 -0.54 3.14
CA GLY A 215 13.73 -0.24 2.03
C GLY A 215 13.50 -1.03 0.76
N TRP A 216 14.19 -0.58 -0.28
CA TRP A 216 14.02 -1.02 -1.65
C TRP A 216 15.37 -1.04 -2.36
N ILE A 217 15.45 -1.81 -3.44
CA ILE A 217 16.62 -1.82 -4.31
C ILE A 217 16.11 -1.59 -5.71
N ILE A 218 16.49 -0.46 -6.31
CA ILE A 218 16.02 -0.06 -7.63
C ILE A 218 17.12 -0.37 -8.66
N SER A 219 16.78 -1.11 -9.70
CA SER A 219 17.65 -1.27 -10.86
C SER A 219 17.44 -0.10 -11.82
N ALA A 220 18.50 0.66 -12.09
CA ALA A 220 18.48 1.78 -13.02
C ALA A 220 18.23 1.32 -14.46
N ASP A 221 18.81 0.16 -14.84
CA ASP A 221 18.63 -0.47 -16.14
C ASP A 221 17.18 -0.86 -16.42
N THR A 222 16.59 -1.65 -15.52
CA THR A 222 15.25 -2.19 -15.72
C THR A 222 14.16 -1.23 -15.27
N ARG A 223 14.50 -0.23 -14.47
CA ARG A 223 13.57 0.70 -13.80
C ARG A 223 12.54 -0.04 -12.98
N MET A 224 13.01 -1.01 -12.20
CA MET A 224 12.17 -1.83 -11.33
C MET A 224 12.79 -1.96 -9.95
N ASN A 225 11.94 -2.10 -8.95
CA ASN A 225 12.33 -2.59 -7.64
C ASN A 225 12.57 -4.10 -7.73
N VAL A 226 13.77 -4.55 -7.35
CA VAL A 226 14.17 -5.97 -7.44
C VAL A 226 13.88 -6.77 -6.17
N VAL A 227 13.61 -6.08 -5.06
CA VAL A 227 13.20 -6.74 -3.82
C VAL A 227 11.76 -7.27 -4.03
N PRO A 228 11.45 -8.52 -3.66
CA PRO A 228 10.13 -9.10 -3.89
C PRO A 228 9.07 -8.51 -2.96
N LEU A 229 7.82 -8.41 -3.43
CA LEU A 229 6.66 -7.91 -2.66
C LEU A 229 6.28 -8.75 -1.44
N TRP A 230 6.91 -9.91 -1.24
CA TRP A 230 6.76 -10.68 -0.01
C TRP A 230 7.88 -10.41 1.01
N SER A 231 8.84 -9.55 0.69
CA SER A 231 9.91 -9.18 1.63
C SER A 231 9.32 -8.50 2.86
N PRO A 232 9.65 -8.93 4.08
CA PRO A 232 9.20 -8.25 5.30
C PRO A 232 9.86 -6.87 5.49
N TYR A 233 10.86 -6.51 4.67
CA TYR A 233 11.66 -5.30 4.79
C TYR A 233 11.23 -4.17 3.84
N GLN A 234 10.23 -4.38 2.99
CA GLN A 234 9.81 -3.37 1.99
C GLN A 234 8.84 -2.32 2.52
N GLY A 235 8.12 -2.67 3.58
CA GLY A 235 7.04 -1.83 4.07
C GLY A 235 5.89 -1.68 3.09
N PRO A 236 4.93 -0.81 3.44
CA PRO A 236 3.67 -0.72 2.74
C PRO A 236 3.73 0.11 1.45
N THR A 237 4.52 1.20 1.44
CA THR A 237 4.63 2.10 0.29
C THR A 237 5.80 1.70 -0.60
N VAL A 238 5.56 0.81 -1.55
CA VAL A 238 6.59 0.34 -2.48
C VAL A 238 6.69 1.29 -3.69
N PRO A 239 7.91 1.70 -4.11
CA PRO A 239 8.10 2.52 -5.31
C PRO A 239 7.42 1.89 -6.52
N VAL A 240 6.61 2.67 -7.22
CA VAL A 240 5.93 2.27 -8.45
C VAL A 240 6.74 2.70 -9.67
N ARG A 241 6.40 2.14 -10.84
CA ARG A 241 7.11 2.43 -12.11
C ARG A 241 7.26 3.93 -12.42
N ARG A 242 6.30 4.76 -12.00
CA ARG A 242 6.33 6.22 -12.20
C ARG A 242 7.31 6.96 -11.28
N ASP A 243 7.66 6.37 -10.14
CA ASP A 243 8.63 6.95 -9.20
C ASP A 243 10.06 6.80 -9.74
N MET A 244 10.34 5.70 -10.45
CA MET A 244 11.68 5.29 -10.86
C MET A 244 12.46 6.36 -11.63
N PRO A 245 11.90 7.06 -12.64
CA PRO A 245 12.63 8.12 -13.33
C PRO A 245 13.01 9.28 -12.40
N ARG A 246 12.17 9.64 -11.42
CA ARG A 246 12.46 10.71 -10.45
C ARG A 246 13.58 10.30 -9.51
N ILE A 247 13.52 9.07 -9.00
CA ILE A 247 14.56 8.47 -8.13
C ILE A 247 15.92 8.42 -8.85
N ILE A 248 15.95 7.87 -10.07
CA ILE A 248 17.18 7.78 -10.87
C ILE A 248 17.75 9.17 -11.18
N ASN A 249 16.88 10.12 -11.58
CA ASN A 249 17.31 11.48 -11.85
C ASN A 249 17.88 12.19 -10.61
N ALA A 250 17.32 11.96 -9.42
CA ALA A 250 17.85 12.53 -8.18
C ALA A 250 19.29 12.06 -7.93
N ILE A 251 19.55 10.76 -8.12
CA ILE A 251 20.90 10.18 -8.02
C ILE A 251 21.84 10.77 -9.08
N SER A 252 21.43 10.80 -10.35
CA SER A 252 22.29 11.31 -11.44
C SER A 252 22.61 12.80 -11.32
N ASN A 253 21.72 13.59 -10.72
CA ASN A 253 21.90 15.03 -10.57
C ASN A 253 22.50 15.45 -9.22
N GLY A 254 22.72 14.50 -8.30
CA GLY A 254 23.22 14.80 -6.95
C GLY A 254 22.19 15.50 -6.05
N GLY A 255 20.89 15.27 -6.26
CA GLY A 255 19.80 15.82 -5.47
C GLY A 255 18.53 16.12 -6.27
N GLY A 256 17.53 16.68 -5.59
CA GLY A 256 16.22 17.05 -6.14
C GLY A 256 15.06 16.36 -5.43
N ASN A 257 13.83 16.65 -5.86
CA ASN A 257 12.63 16.08 -5.24
C ASN A 257 12.26 14.74 -5.86
N ILE A 258 11.95 13.77 -5.01
CA ILE A 258 11.37 12.49 -5.42
C ILE A 258 9.97 12.35 -4.84
N THR A 259 9.20 11.46 -5.46
CA THR A 259 7.90 11.04 -4.94
C THR A 259 7.89 9.53 -4.84
N LEU A 260 7.32 9.00 -3.75
CA LEU A 260 7.13 7.57 -3.51
C LEU A 260 5.65 7.23 -3.55
N GLY A 261 5.30 6.16 -4.27
CA GLY A 261 3.92 5.72 -4.47
C GLY A 261 3.05 6.72 -5.24
N ASP A 262 3.67 7.72 -5.88
CA ASP A 262 3.04 8.87 -6.55
C ASP A 262 2.38 9.93 -5.62
N PHE A 263 2.62 9.90 -4.29
CA PHE A 263 1.99 10.86 -3.36
C PHE A 263 2.90 11.35 -2.22
N ARG A 264 3.84 10.54 -1.73
CA ARG A 264 4.75 10.96 -0.63
C ARG A 264 5.96 11.68 -1.19
N ASN A 265 6.26 12.87 -0.70
CA ASN A 265 7.31 13.71 -1.27
C ASN A 265 8.54 13.79 -0.38
N PHE A 266 9.71 13.70 -1.00
CA PHE A 266 10.99 13.77 -0.29
C PHE A 266 11.94 14.71 -1.01
N GLU A 267 12.67 15.52 -0.25
CA GLU A 267 13.64 16.48 -0.78
C GLU A 267 15.05 15.90 -0.61
N CYS A 268 15.66 15.46 -1.71
CA CYS A 268 16.97 14.82 -1.66
C CYS A 268 18.12 15.80 -1.79
N THR A 269 19.07 15.68 -0.87
CA THR A 269 20.32 16.45 -0.86
C THR A 269 21.52 15.52 -0.77
N PRO A 270 22.66 15.90 -1.37
CA PRO A 270 23.87 15.09 -1.30
C PRO A 270 24.45 15.13 0.12
N ASP A 271 24.81 13.95 0.62
CA ASP A 271 25.56 13.83 1.88
C ASP A 271 27.00 14.31 1.63
N PRO A 272 27.53 15.28 2.38
CA PRO A 272 28.85 15.84 2.13
C PRO A 272 29.99 14.82 2.35
N ASP A 273 29.72 13.76 3.11
CA ASP A 273 30.72 12.80 3.57
C ASP A 273 30.67 11.45 2.81
N SER A 274 29.77 11.30 1.82
CA SER A 274 29.64 10.03 1.08
C SER A 274 28.98 10.21 -0.30
N VAL A 275 28.79 9.09 -1.02
CA VAL A 275 28.03 9.05 -2.28
C VAL A 275 26.51 9.02 -2.07
N ALA A 276 26.06 9.07 -0.81
CA ALA A 276 24.65 8.94 -0.49
C ALA A 276 23.87 10.24 -0.73
N LEU A 277 22.56 10.08 -0.96
CA LEU A 277 21.59 11.17 -0.83
C LEU A 277 20.75 10.97 0.42
N ILE A 278 20.49 12.06 1.15
CA ILE A 278 19.58 12.10 2.29
C ILE A 278 18.32 12.84 1.86
N CYS A 279 17.18 12.18 2.00
CA CYS A 279 15.90 12.65 1.49
C CYS A 279 14.87 12.69 2.63
N PRO A 280 14.83 13.75 3.45
CA PRO A 280 13.74 13.98 4.39
C PRO A 280 12.40 14.13 3.67
N GLU A 281 11.35 13.56 4.27
CA GLU A 281 9.97 13.71 3.84
C GLU A 281 9.44 15.12 4.10
N PHE A 282 8.54 15.60 3.23
CA PHE A 282 7.83 16.87 3.41
C PHE A 282 6.41 16.84 2.83
N GLY A 283 5.60 17.82 3.25
CA GLY A 283 4.22 18.02 2.77
C GLY A 283 3.16 17.50 3.73
N PHE A 284 1.88 17.69 3.36
CA PHE A 284 0.72 17.35 4.21
C PHE A 284 0.55 15.85 4.50
N LEU A 285 1.16 14.99 3.68
CA LEU A 285 1.12 13.54 3.82
C LEU A 285 2.39 12.96 4.44
N SER A 286 3.20 13.80 5.09
CA SER A 286 4.33 13.32 5.86
C SER A 286 3.83 12.52 7.06
N TYR A 287 4.54 11.44 7.41
CA TYR A 287 4.28 10.78 8.69
C TYR A 287 4.68 11.68 9.86
N ASP A 288 4.16 11.36 11.05
CA ASP A 288 4.63 11.94 12.31
C ASP A 288 5.20 10.82 13.20
N PRO A 289 6.53 10.75 13.41
CA PRO A 289 7.55 11.65 12.88
C PRO A 289 7.80 11.46 11.35
N PRO A 290 8.29 12.50 10.64
CA PRO A 290 8.59 12.40 9.22
C PRO A 290 9.66 11.35 8.91
N GLU A 291 9.49 10.63 7.81
CA GLU A 291 10.46 9.64 7.37
C GLU A 291 11.64 10.29 6.63
N THR A 292 12.80 9.65 6.69
CA THR A 292 13.97 10.02 5.89
C THR A 292 14.44 8.81 5.11
N ILE A 293 14.56 8.99 3.79
CA ILE A 293 15.18 8.00 2.90
C ILE A 293 16.67 8.31 2.77
N VAL A 294 17.50 7.30 2.91
CA VAL A 294 18.91 7.29 2.52
C VAL A 294 19.04 6.49 1.24
N MET A 295 19.58 7.11 0.19
CA MET A 295 19.83 6.44 -1.09
C MET A 295 21.33 6.32 -1.35
N VAL A 296 21.79 5.14 -1.74
CA VAL A 296 23.18 4.84 -2.03
C VAL A 296 23.28 4.19 -3.42
N PRO A 297 23.93 4.83 -4.41
CA PRO A 297 24.16 4.22 -5.70
C PRO A 297 25.27 3.15 -5.62
N VAL A 298 25.06 2.01 -6.28
CA VAL A 298 26.05 0.94 -6.45
C VAL A 298 25.88 0.27 -7.81
N ASN A 299 26.87 0.42 -8.70
CA ASN A 299 26.78 -0.02 -10.10
C ASN A 299 25.48 0.51 -10.75
N GLU A 300 24.67 -0.37 -11.35
CA GLU A 300 23.36 -0.04 -11.94
C GLU A 300 22.19 -0.18 -10.95
N LEU A 301 22.47 -0.17 -9.64
CA LEU A 301 21.48 -0.29 -8.57
C LEU A 301 21.49 0.96 -7.67
N ILE A 302 20.35 1.22 -7.05
CA ILE A 302 20.18 2.23 -6.01
C ILE A 302 19.62 1.52 -4.79
N LEU A 303 20.44 1.40 -3.76
CA LEU A 303 20.05 0.90 -2.45
C LEU A 303 19.30 2.01 -1.71
N MET A 304 18.10 1.74 -1.22
CA MET A 304 17.29 2.70 -0.50
C MET A 304 16.89 2.13 0.86
N GLY A 305 17.19 2.87 1.93
CA GLY A 305 16.76 2.56 3.28
C GLY A 305 16.04 3.74 3.91
N MET A 306 15.02 3.46 4.71
CA MET A 306 14.16 4.45 5.33
C MET A 306 14.24 4.36 6.85
N THR A 307 14.17 5.50 7.53
CA THR A 307 14.15 5.60 8.99
C THR A 307 13.14 6.68 9.41
N GLN A 308 12.53 6.51 10.58
CA GLN A 308 11.68 7.50 11.25
C GLN A 308 12.43 8.31 12.32
N SER A 309 13.73 8.06 12.48
CA SER A 309 14.59 8.72 13.46
C SER A 309 15.76 9.42 12.79
N ALA A 310 15.99 10.68 13.16
CA ALA A 310 17.15 11.46 12.74
C ALA A 310 18.47 10.77 13.13
N ASP A 311 18.54 10.21 14.34
CA ASP A 311 19.71 9.44 14.81
C ASP A 311 19.88 8.12 14.04
N GLY A 312 18.80 7.64 13.40
CA GLY A 312 18.82 6.45 12.55
C GLY A 312 19.46 6.68 11.18
N VAL A 313 19.47 7.91 10.67
CA VAL A 313 20.04 8.27 9.35
C VAL A 313 21.49 7.81 9.19
N PRO A 314 22.43 8.16 10.09
CA PRO A 314 23.82 7.70 9.96
C PRO A 314 23.94 6.17 10.05
N LEU A 315 23.12 5.51 10.87
CA LEU A 315 23.15 4.05 11.05
C LEU A 315 22.67 3.31 9.80
N VAL A 316 21.55 3.76 9.21
CA VAL A 316 21.05 3.23 7.94
C VAL A 316 22.05 3.51 6.81
N LYS A 317 22.61 4.72 6.74
CA LYS A 317 23.65 5.07 5.75
C LYS A 317 24.84 4.12 5.83
N SER A 318 25.41 3.92 7.01
CA SER A 318 26.55 3.01 7.20
C SER A 318 26.21 1.56 6.82
N ALA A 319 25.00 1.09 7.15
CA ALA A 319 24.54 -0.24 6.78
C ALA A 319 24.41 -0.41 5.26
N LEU A 320 23.81 0.56 4.56
CA LEU A 320 23.70 0.53 3.10
C LEU A 320 25.07 0.58 2.40
N LEU A 321 26.00 1.39 2.92
CA LEU A 321 27.36 1.48 2.39
C LEU A 321 28.13 0.15 2.55
N ALA A 322 27.90 -0.59 3.64
CA ALA A 322 28.52 -1.90 3.85
C ALA A 322 28.07 -2.94 2.81
N GLU A 323 26.83 -2.84 2.32
CA GLU A 323 26.31 -3.75 1.29
C GLU A 323 26.83 -3.46 -0.13
N ILE A 324 27.49 -2.30 -0.36
CA ILE A 324 28.11 -1.99 -1.65
C ILE A 324 29.10 -3.09 -2.03
N ASP A 325 29.97 -3.50 -1.10
CA ASP A 325 31.01 -4.49 -1.38
C ASP A 325 30.41 -5.87 -1.69
N VAL A 326 29.35 -6.26 -0.97
CA VAL A 326 28.63 -7.52 -1.18
C VAL A 326 28.04 -7.56 -2.59
N ILE A 327 27.41 -6.47 -3.01
CA ILE A 327 26.77 -6.35 -4.33
C ILE A 327 27.80 -6.22 -5.45
N SER A 328 28.92 -5.54 -5.21
CA SER A 328 29.94 -5.28 -6.23
C SER A 328 30.81 -6.49 -6.55
N GLN A 329 30.82 -7.48 -5.67
CA GLN A 329 31.52 -8.76 -5.85
C GLN A 329 30.65 -9.85 -6.48
N ALA A 330 29.36 -9.57 -6.68
CA ALA A 330 28.33 -10.51 -7.15
C ALA A 330 28.18 -10.48 -8.68
#